data_AF-G0R0M4-F1
#
_entry.id   AF-G0R0M4-F1
#
_cell.length_a   1.000
_cell.length_b   1.000
_cell.length_c   1.000
_cell.angle_alpha   90.00
_cell.angle_beta   90.00
_cell.angle_gamma   90.00
#
_symmetry.space_group_name_H-M   'P 1'
#
loop_
_entity.id
_entity.type
_entity.pdbx_description
1 polymer ?
#
loop_
_entity_poly.entity_id
_entity_poly.type
_entity_poly.pdbx_seq_one_letter_code
_entity_poly.pdbx_strand_id
1 'polypeptide(L)'
;MISYFDPNKDLYVFCGRDPLPPSVFVSLDCLLNQRMLEIKIRTGQKNLVDQLFQEQVNRQEYEDNITKIGYDLQSNSTNTVKNNQQKSNRVKERKISEVIEKVALWRRLYSGFYDENGKFVNMPLEEAANKVGISKKTLDDYLLQIRCGKKYGFNFNSNANQRIGILRTFVKQYKDKSNSNQQQK
;
A
#
# COMPACT_ATOMS: atom_id res chain seq x y z
N MET A 1 14.88 -6.65 4.98
CA MET A 1 16.02 -6.95 5.86
C MET A 1 16.66 -8.21 5.34
N ILE A 2 17.95 -8.15 5.05
CA ILE A 2 18.73 -9.26 4.51
C ILE A 2 19.77 -9.63 5.59
N SER A 3 19.95 -10.93 5.80
CA SER A 3 20.92 -11.50 6.73
C SER A 3 21.53 -12.77 6.11
N TYR A 4 22.80 -13.07 6.41
CA TYR A 4 23.41 -14.38 6.08
C TYR A 4 23.68 -15.18 7.36
N PHE A 5 23.75 -16.51 7.27
CA PHE A 5 24.11 -17.36 8.40
C PHE A 5 25.65 -17.49 8.53
N ASP A 6 26.18 -17.21 9.72
CA ASP A 6 27.59 -17.41 10.06
C ASP A 6 27.72 -18.71 10.88
N PRO A 7 28.27 -19.80 10.31
CA PRO A 7 28.39 -21.08 11.00
C PRO A 7 29.39 -21.06 12.15
N ASN A 8 30.37 -20.16 12.12
CA ASN A 8 31.38 -20.05 13.17
C ASN A 8 30.79 -19.44 14.44
N LYS A 9 29.74 -18.63 14.28
CA LYS A 9 29.04 -17.94 15.37
C LYS A 9 27.64 -18.49 15.64
N ASP A 10 27.21 -19.48 14.86
CA ASP A 10 25.87 -20.09 14.92
C ASP A 10 24.72 -19.06 14.94
N LEU A 11 24.81 -18.03 14.08
CA LEU A 11 23.83 -16.93 14.07
C LEU A 11 23.64 -16.28 12.70
N TYR A 12 22.53 -15.56 12.54
CA TYR A 12 22.29 -14.73 11.36
C TYR A 12 22.90 -13.33 11.53
N VAL A 13 23.88 -13.00 10.69
CA VAL A 13 24.51 -11.68 10.62
C VAL A 13 23.65 -10.76 9.75
N PHE A 14 23.27 -9.60 10.29
CA PHE A 14 22.47 -8.61 9.58
C PHE A 14 23.30 -7.86 8.54
N CYS A 15 22.91 -7.96 7.27
CA CYS A 15 23.57 -7.31 6.14
C CYS A 15 23.04 -5.89 5.90
N GLY A 16 21.76 -5.66 6.18
CA GLY A 16 21.11 -4.39 5.89
C GLY A 16 19.69 -4.53 5.36
N ARG A 17 19.21 -3.44 4.77
CA ARG A 17 17.97 -3.41 3.98
C ARG A 17 18.36 -3.41 2.50
N ASP A 18 17.46 -3.88 1.65
CA ASP A 18 17.64 -3.80 0.20
C ASP A 18 17.49 -2.33 -0.26
N PRO A 19 18.39 -1.76 -1.08
CA PRO A 19 19.66 -2.33 -1.58
C PRO A 19 20.70 -2.52 -0.49
N LEU A 20 21.44 -3.62 -0.56
CA LEU A 20 22.66 -3.74 0.23
C LEU A 20 23.72 -2.75 -0.28
N PRO A 21 24.40 -2.01 0.62
CA PRO A 21 25.50 -1.16 0.21
C PRO A 21 26.67 -2.01 -0.33
N PRO A 22 27.49 -1.48 -1.26
CA PRO A 22 28.65 -2.20 -1.82
C PRO A 22 29.69 -2.63 -0.80
N SER A 23 29.67 -2.04 0.40
CA SER A 23 30.54 -2.37 1.51
C SER A 23 30.14 -3.63 2.27
N VAL A 24 29.03 -4.27 1.92
CA VAL A 24 28.59 -5.51 2.57
C VAL A 24 29.26 -6.70 1.90
N PHE A 25 29.98 -7.49 2.70
CA PHE A 25 30.61 -8.74 2.29
C PHE A 25 30.35 -9.85 3.29
N VAL A 26 30.46 -11.09 2.82
CA VAL A 26 30.43 -12.30 3.65
C VAL A 26 31.87 -12.74 3.86
N SER A 27 32.26 -13.05 5.10
CA SER A 27 33.63 -13.52 5.36
C SER A 27 33.89 -14.84 4.64
N LEU A 28 35.08 -14.98 4.06
CA LEU A 28 35.48 -16.21 3.37
C LEU A 28 35.46 -17.42 4.31
N ASP A 29 35.76 -17.22 5.59
CA ASP A 29 35.74 -18.26 6.62
C ASP A 29 34.35 -18.89 6.80
N CYS A 30 33.28 -18.15 6.50
CA CYS A 30 31.92 -18.68 6.52
C CYS A 30 31.68 -19.64 5.35
N LEU A 31 32.32 -19.40 4.21
CA LEU A 31 32.18 -20.20 2.97
C LEU A 31 33.10 -21.43 2.96
N LEU A 32 34.21 -21.40 3.71
CA LEU A 32 35.11 -22.54 3.81
C LEU A 32 34.52 -23.68 4.65
N ASN A 33 33.75 -23.33 5.69
CA ASN A 33 33.17 -24.29 6.62
C ASN A 33 31.81 -24.85 6.17
N GLN A 34 31.13 -24.19 5.23
CA GLN A 34 29.88 -24.65 4.64
C GLN A 34 29.92 -24.62 3.11
N ARG A 35 29.55 -25.72 2.46
CA ARG A 35 29.41 -25.80 0.99
C ARG A 35 28.25 -24.97 0.42
N MET A 36 27.46 -24.31 1.28
CA MET A 36 26.26 -23.59 0.89
C MET A 36 26.14 -22.31 1.73
N LEU A 37 25.88 -21.19 1.08
CA LEU A 37 25.59 -19.91 1.72
C LEU A 37 24.08 -19.80 2.00
N GLU A 38 23.70 -19.69 3.26
CA GLU A 38 22.31 -19.44 3.64
C GLU A 38 22.02 -17.94 3.78
N ILE A 39 21.03 -17.46 3.03
CA ILE A 39 20.57 -16.06 3.06
C ILE A 39 19.12 -16.03 3.53
N LYS A 40 18.88 -15.27 4.59
CA LYS A 40 17.55 -14.99 5.12
C LYS A 40 17.08 -13.61 4.68
N ILE A 41 16.05 -13.60 3.84
CA ILE A 41 15.39 -12.37 3.39
C ILE A 41 14.09 -12.23 4.16
N ARG A 42 14.03 -11.24 5.05
CA ARG A 42 12.77 -10.75 5.60
C ARG A 42 12.33 -9.57 4.75
N THR A 43 11.43 -9.82 3.82
CA THR A 43 10.62 -8.74 3.27
C THR A 43 9.83 -8.16 4.44
N GLY A 44 9.88 -6.84 4.64
CA GLY A 44 8.87 -6.22 5.50
C GLY A 44 7.53 -6.69 4.97
N GLN A 45 6.57 -7.04 5.85
CA GLN A 45 5.21 -7.33 5.41
C GLN A 45 4.86 -6.28 4.36
N LYS A 46 4.59 -6.69 3.11
CA LYS A 46 4.23 -5.76 2.03
C LYS A 46 3.28 -4.76 2.67
N ASN A 47 3.55 -3.46 2.57
CA ASN A 47 2.67 -2.51 3.23
C ASN A 47 1.26 -2.85 2.78
N LEU A 48 0.35 -2.97 3.74
CA LEU A 48 -1.02 -3.41 3.47
C LEU A 48 -1.64 -2.68 2.27
N VAL A 49 -1.24 -1.42 2.11
CA VAL A 49 -1.62 -0.52 1.03
C VAL A 49 -0.93 -0.86 -0.28
N ASP A 50 0.36 -1.22 -0.29
CA ASP A 50 1.06 -1.71 -1.48
C ASP A 50 0.45 -3.04 -1.97
N GLN A 51 0.02 -3.91 -1.05
CA GLN A 51 -0.70 -5.13 -1.40
C GLN A 51 -2.06 -4.82 -2.02
N LEU A 52 -2.86 -3.94 -1.39
CA LEU A 52 -4.16 -3.52 -1.93
C LEU A 52 -4.01 -2.81 -3.29
N PHE A 53 -2.95 -2.03 -3.45
CA PHE A 53 -2.63 -1.35 -4.70
C PHE A 53 -2.26 -2.36 -5.81
N GLN A 54 -1.40 -3.35 -5.53
CA GLN A 54 -1.07 -4.42 -6.48
C GLN A 54 -2.32 -5.25 -6.86
N GLU A 55 -3.20 -5.54 -5.90
CA GLU A 55 -4.47 -6.24 -6.15
C GLU A 55 -5.41 -5.44 -7.07
N GLN A 56 -5.39 -4.11 -7.00
CA GLN A 56 -6.16 -3.24 -7.89
C GLN A 56 -5.53 -3.13 -9.29
N VAL A 57 -4.22 -2.88 -9.37
CA VAL A 57 -3.48 -2.74 -10.65
C VAL A 57 -3.55 -4.01 -11.49
N ASN A 58 -3.27 -5.18 -10.89
CA ASN A 58 -3.33 -6.45 -11.61
C ASN A 58 -4.74 -6.77 -12.15
N ARG A 59 -5.79 -6.23 -11.53
CA ARG A 59 -7.17 -6.41 -11.99
C ARG A 59 -7.56 -5.41 -13.08
N GLN A 60 -7.11 -4.17 -13.01
CA GLN A 60 -7.28 -3.22 -14.12
C GLN A 60 -6.59 -3.74 -15.38
N GLU A 61 -5.38 -4.29 -15.27
CA GLU A 61 -4.72 -4.95 -16.40
C GLU A 61 -5.52 -6.16 -16.92
N TYR A 62 -6.18 -6.92 -16.05
CA TYR A 62 -7.07 -8.01 -16.47
C TYR A 62 -8.35 -7.49 -17.14
N GLU A 63 -8.98 -6.44 -16.62
CA GLU A 63 -10.18 -5.82 -17.18
C GLU A 63 -9.88 -5.15 -18.53
N ASP A 64 -8.74 -4.47 -18.68
CA ASP A 64 -8.29 -3.88 -19.94
C ASP A 64 -7.95 -4.96 -20.99
N ASN A 65 -7.40 -6.11 -20.55
CA ASN A 65 -7.16 -7.26 -21.42
C ASN A 65 -8.46 -8.01 -21.81
N ILE A 66 -9.45 -8.11 -20.91
CA ILE A 66 -10.78 -8.67 -21.19
C ILE A 66 -11.52 -7.78 -22.19
N THR A 67 -11.47 -6.46 -22.02
CA THR A 67 -12.18 -5.54 -22.91
C THR A 67 -11.61 -5.61 -24.32
N LYS A 68 -10.28 -5.75 -24.47
CA LYS A 68 -9.60 -6.01 -25.76
C LYS A 68 -10.05 -7.26 -26.51
N ILE A 69 -10.58 -8.28 -25.83
CA ILE A 69 -11.02 -9.54 -26.44
C ILE A 69 -12.51 -9.47 -26.85
N GLY A 70 -13.27 -8.49 -26.34
CA GLY A 70 -14.74 -8.42 -26.49
C GLY A 70 -15.27 -7.28 -27.37
N TYR A 71 -14.45 -6.59 -28.17
CA TYR A 71 -14.92 -5.52 -29.05
C TYR A 71 -15.45 -6.04 -30.39
N ASP A 72 -16.65 -6.62 -30.35
CA ASP A 72 -17.62 -6.53 -31.43
C ASP A 72 -19.01 -6.67 -30.81
N LEU A 73 -19.58 -5.54 -30.35
CA LEU A 73 -20.94 -5.08 -30.70
C LEU A 73 -21.31 -3.81 -29.90
N GLN A 74 -21.39 -2.72 -30.68
CA GLN A 74 -22.25 -1.54 -30.57
C GLN A 74 -22.49 -0.84 -29.21
N SER A 75 -21.86 0.34 -29.17
CA SER A 75 -22.31 1.60 -28.59
C SER A 75 -23.81 1.91 -28.75
N ASN A 76 -24.43 2.42 -27.68
CA ASN A 76 -25.39 3.51 -27.78
C ASN A 76 -25.48 4.36 -26.50
N SER A 77 -25.38 5.67 -26.73
CA SER A 77 -25.73 6.87 -25.97
C SER A 77 -26.55 6.75 -24.69
N THR A 78 -26.28 7.65 -23.72
CA THR A 78 -27.18 8.78 -23.40
C THR A 78 -26.61 9.77 -22.37
N ASN A 79 -26.49 11.01 -22.84
CA ASN A 79 -26.96 12.28 -22.25
C ASN A 79 -26.61 12.71 -20.81
N THR A 80 -25.81 13.76 -20.81
CA THR A 80 -25.81 14.97 -19.96
C THR A 80 -27.07 15.24 -19.12
N VAL A 81 -26.85 15.49 -17.83
CA VAL A 81 -27.63 16.48 -17.06
C VAL A 81 -26.65 17.36 -16.29
N LYS A 82 -26.59 18.64 -16.69
CA LYS A 82 -25.95 19.73 -15.96
C LYS A 82 -26.77 19.98 -14.69
N ASN A 83 -26.14 20.02 -13.52
CA ASN A 83 -26.74 20.68 -12.36
C ASN A 83 -25.70 21.53 -11.63
N ASN A 84 -26.02 22.84 -11.62
CA ASN A 84 -25.50 23.85 -10.72
C ASN A 84 -25.63 23.37 -9.28
N GLN A 85 -24.58 23.53 -8.46
CA GLN A 85 -24.74 23.75 -7.02
C GLN A 85 -23.43 24.23 -6.36
N GLN A 86 -23.48 25.51 -5.97
CA GLN A 86 -23.00 26.09 -4.71
C GLN A 86 -21.61 25.68 -4.21
N LYS A 87 -20.69 26.65 -4.21
CA LYS A 87 -19.40 26.62 -3.51
C LYS A 87 -19.59 26.42 -2.01
N SER A 88 -19.71 25.16 -1.61
CA SER A 88 -19.41 24.71 -0.27
C SER A 88 -17.89 24.57 -0.17
N ASN A 89 -17.24 25.34 0.71
CA ASN A 89 -15.83 25.16 1.09
C ASN A 89 -15.57 23.81 1.82
N ARG A 90 -16.52 22.87 1.76
CA ARG A 90 -16.34 21.51 2.24
C ARG A 90 -15.43 20.79 1.26
N VAL A 91 -14.24 20.42 1.74
CA VAL A 91 -13.30 19.56 1.00
C VAL A 91 -14.09 18.38 0.44
N LYS A 92 -14.18 18.32 -0.89
CA LYS A 92 -14.93 17.30 -1.61
C LYS A 92 -14.44 15.94 -1.12
N GLU A 93 -15.36 15.12 -0.61
CA GLU A 93 -15.00 13.79 -0.15
C GLU A 93 -14.43 12.97 -1.31
N ARG A 94 -13.26 12.36 -1.07
CA ARG A 94 -12.54 11.55 -2.05
C ARG A 94 -13.14 10.16 -2.18
N LYS A 95 -12.93 9.55 -3.35
CA LYS A 95 -13.29 8.15 -3.60
C LYS A 95 -12.35 7.20 -2.84
N ILE A 96 -12.82 6.00 -2.55
CA ILE A 96 -12.02 4.98 -1.86
C ILE A 96 -10.80 4.59 -2.69
N SER A 97 -10.93 4.42 -4.01
CA SER A 97 -9.80 4.15 -4.91
C SER A 97 -8.73 5.25 -4.84
N GLU A 98 -9.13 6.50 -5.03
CA GLU A 98 -8.23 7.66 -4.96
C GLU A 98 -7.49 7.73 -3.61
N VAL A 99 -8.19 7.45 -2.51
CA VAL A 99 -7.59 7.43 -1.17
C VAL A 99 -6.56 6.32 -1.04
N ILE A 100 -6.84 5.11 -1.55
CA ILE A 100 -5.89 3.99 -1.54
C ILE A 100 -4.64 4.35 -2.35
N GLU A 101 -4.81 4.86 -3.57
CA GLU A 101 -3.72 5.28 -4.45
C GLU A 101 -2.83 6.33 -3.78
N LYS A 102 -3.44 7.36 -3.18
CA LYS A 102 -2.72 8.45 -2.51
C LYS A 102 -1.94 7.94 -1.29
N VAL A 103 -2.52 7.04 -0.50
CA VAL A 103 -1.82 6.44 0.65
C VAL A 103 -0.71 5.48 0.18
N ALA A 104 -0.92 4.74 -0.92
CA ALA A 104 0.08 3.84 -1.50
C ALA A 104 1.29 4.65 -1.98
N LEU A 105 1.05 5.69 -2.78
CA LEU A 105 2.08 6.60 -3.27
C LEU A 105 2.84 7.24 -2.11
N TRP A 106 2.12 7.74 -1.09
CA TRP A 106 2.74 8.31 0.09
C TRP A 106 3.69 7.34 0.81
N ARG A 107 3.27 6.08 0.98
CA ARG A 107 4.08 5.05 1.64
C ARG A 107 5.24 4.57 0.77
N ARG A 108 5.08 4.56 -0.55
CA ARG A 108 6.15 4.28 -1.51
C ARG A 108 7.24 5.36 -1.46
N LEU A 109 6.85 6.64 -1.48
CA LEU A 109 7.80 7.76 -1.37
C LEU A 109 8.60 7.71 -0.06
N TYR A 110 7.96 7.31 1.04
CA TYR A 110 8.64 7.12 2.32
C TYR A 110 9.55 5.88 2.36
N SER A 111 9.08 4.76 1.83
CA SER A 111 9.84 3.49 1.82
C SER A 111 11.06 3.57 0.89
N GLY A 112 10.98 4.41 -0.13
CA GLY A 112 12.02 4.66 -1.12
C GLY A 112 11.86 3.82 -2.38
N PHE A 113 12.39 4.33 -3.48
CA PHE A 113 12.45 3.66 -4.78
C PHE A 113 13.76 4.02 -5.49
N TYR A 114 14.14 3.24 -6.48
CA TYR A 114 15.27 3.60 -7.34
C TYR A 114 14.79 4.47 -8.47
N ASP A 115 15.50 5.57 -8.67
CA ASP A 115 15.32 6.41 -9.84
C ASP A 115 15.95 5.76 -11.09
N GLU A 116 15.69 6.31 -12.28
CA GLU A 116 16.24 5.82 -13.56
C GLU A 116 17.78 5.76 -13.56
N ASN A 117 18.41 6.58 -12.72
CA ASN A 117 19.86 6.63 -12.52
C ASN A 117 20.39 5.61 -11.49
N GLY A 118 19.55 4.68 -11.02
CA GLY A 118 19.92 3.68 -10.00
C GLY A 118 20.13 4.25 -8.59
N LYS A 119 19.83 5.54 -8.37
CA LYS A 119 19.94 6.19 -7.06
C LYS A 119 18.72 5.87 -6.21
N PHE A 120 18.95 5.39 -4.99
CA PHE A 120 17.89 5.19 -4.00
C PHE A 120 17.39 6.54 -3.48
N VAL A 121 16.12 6.83 -3.73
CA VAL A 121 15.46 8.06 -3.28
C VAL A 121 14.33 7.69 -2.32
N ASN A 122 14.45 8.14 -1.07
CA ASN A 122 13.38 8.17 -0.09
C ASN A 122 13.20 9.60 0.43
N MET A 123 12.06 9.88 1.03
CA MET A 123 11.81 11.18 1.66
C MET A 123 11.04 11.03 2.96
N PRO A 124 11.19 11.97 3.91
CA PRO A 124 10.41 12.00 5.13
C PRO A 124 8.90 12.04 4.85
N LEU A 125 8.10 11.55 5.80
CA LEU A 125 6.64 11.47 5.66
C LEU A 125 5.99 12.83 5.37
N GLU A 126 6.52 13.92 5.93
CA GLU A 126 6.00 15.28 5.71
C GLU A 126 6.23 15.75 4.27
N GLU A 127 7.43 15.54 3.75
CA GLU A 127 7.79 15.88 2.38
C GLU A 127 7.03 15.02 1.36
N ALA A 128 6.90 13.72 1.66
CA ALA A 128 6.07 12.82 0.87
C ALA A 128 4.60 13.28 0.84
N ALA A 129 4.06 13.77 1.96
CA ALA A 129 2.68 14.26 2.03
C ALA A 129 2.48 15.51 1.15
N ASN A 130 3.44 16.44 1.17
CA ASN A 130 3.45 17.61 0.30
C ASN A 130 3.47 17.20 -1.18
N LYS A 131 4.29 16.21 -1.55
CA LYS A 131 4.35 15.68 -2.92
C LYS A 131 3.05 15.01 -3.37
N VAL A 132 2.34 14.35 -2.46
CA VAL A 132 1.05 13.70 -2.72
C VAL A 132 -0.11 14.71 -2.82
N GLY A 133 0.07 15.91 -2.27
CA GLY A 133 -0.91 17.01 -2.26
C GLY A 133 -2.00 16.86 -1.20
N ILE A 134 -1.74 16.08 -0.14
CA ILE A 134 -2.68 15.86 0.97
C ILE A 134 -1.93 16.03 2.27
N SER A 135 -2.52 16.72 3.25
CA SER A 135 -1.88 16.90 4.56
C SER A 135 -1.53 15.55 5.20
N LYS A 136 -0.38 15.47 5.87
CA LYS A 136 0.07 14.26 6.57
C LYS A 136 -1.00 13.73 7.53
N LYS A 137 -1.65 14.62 8.29
CA LYS A 137 -2.74 14.28 9.22
C LYS A 137 -3.89 13.53 8.52
N THR A 138 -4.29 14.00 7.34
CA THR A 138 -5.35 13.34 6.56
C THR A 138 -4.90 11.98 6.00
N LEU A 139 -3.66 11.88 5.52
CA LEU A 139 -3.10 10.60 5.03
C LEU A 139 -2.94 9.57 6.16
N ASP A 140 -2.57 10.01 7.36
CA ASP A 140 -2.52 9.17 8.56
C ASP A 140 -3.93 8.64 8.92
N ASP A 141 -4.98 9.48 8.90
CA ASP A 141 -6.37 9.03 9.09
C ASP A 141 -6.77 8.01 8.01
N TYR A 142 -6.53 8.32 6.74
CA TYR A 142 -6.86 7.41 5.64
C TYR A 142 -6.18 6.05 5.79
N LEU A 143 -4.90 6.03 6.13
CA LEU A 143 -4.18 4.79 6.38
C LEU A 143 -4.79 3.98 7.53
N LEU A 144 -5.16 4.65 8.62
CA LEU A 144 -5.83 3.99 9.75
C LEU A 144 -7.17 3.39 9.33
N GLN A 145 -7.98 4.12 8.57
CA GLN A 145 -9.27 3.63 8.06
C GLN A 145 -9.10 2.42 7.14
N ILE A 146 -8.11 2.46 6.23
CA ILE A 146 -7.81 1.32 5.34
C ILE A 146 -7.38 0.09 6.16
N ARG A 147 -6.51 0.27 7.16
CA ARG A 147 -6.06 -0.82 8.04
C ARG A 147 -7.22 -1.44 8.82
N CYS A 148 -8.06 -0.61 9.42
CA CYS A 148 -9.26 -1.08 10.13
C CYS A 148 -10.24 -1.76 9.17
N GLY A 149 -10.50 -1.18 8.00
CA GLY A 149 -11.37 -1.76 6.99
C GLY A 149 -10.94 -3.17 6.61
N LYS A 150 -9.67 -3.36 6.26
CA LYS A 150 -9.13 -4.69 5.91
C LYS A 150 -9.21 -5.65 7.10
N LYS A 151 -8.87 -5.20 8.31
CA LYS A 151 -9.00 -6.02 9.53
C LYS A 151 -10.43 -6.52 9.76
N TYR A 152 -11.42 -5.70 9.43
CA TYR A 152 -12.84 -6.02 9.60
C TYR A 152 -13.50 -6.63 8.34
N GLY A 153 -12.73 -6.94 7.30
CA GLY A 153 -13.24 -7.58 6.08
C GLY A 153 -14.01 -6.64 5.15
N PHE A 154 -13.71 -5.34 5.15
CA PHE A 154 -14.28 -4.39 4.19
C PHE A 154 -13.88 -4.75 2.76
N ASN A 155 -14.86 -4.86 1.87
CA ASN A 155 -14.61 -5.11 0.46
C ASN A 155 -14.27 -3.79 -0.26
N PHE A 156 -12.98 -3.50 -0.42
CA PHE A 156 -12.52 -2.29 -1.11
C PHE A 156 -12.83 -2.29 -2.60
N ASN A 157 -12.95 -3.47 -3.23
CA ASN A 157 -13.16 -3.59 -4.66
C ASN A 157 -14.59 -3.19 -5.04
N SER A 158 -15.59 -3.77 -4.37
CA SER A 158 -17.00 -3.44 -4.61
C SER A 158 -17.35 -1.99 -4.28
N ASN A 159 -16.56 -1.35 -3.41
CA ASN A 159 -16.80 0.01 -2.95
C ASN A 159 -15.76 1.02 -3.51
N ALA A 160 -14.93 0.64 -4.48
CA ALA A 160 -13.81 1.47 -4.96
C ALA A 160 -14.27 2.86 -5.45
N ASN A 161 -15.37 2.91 -6.20
CA ASN A 161 -15.98 4.13 -6.74
C ASN A 161 -16.77 4.95 -5.72
N GLN A 162 -17.01 4.40 -4.54
CA GLN A 162 -17.76 5.06 -3.49
C GLN A 162 -16.88 6.02 -2.69
N ARG A 163 -17.52 6.89 -1.92
CA ARG A 163 -16.82 7.86 -1.06
C ARG A 163 -16.23 7.20 0.17
N ILE A 164 -15.09 7.71 0.63
CA ILE A 164 -14.38 7.22 1.84
C ILE A 164 -15.24 7.22 3.11
N GLY A 165 -16.32 8.02 3.15
CA GLY A 165 -17.27 8.03 4.25
C GLY A 165 -17.89 6.66 4.52
N ILE A 166 -18.10 5.82 3.50
CA ILE A 166 -18.68 4.48 3.67
C ILE A 166 -17.72 3.57 4.44
N LEU A 167 -16.42 3.64 4.14
CA LEU A 167 -15.39 2.94 4.90
C LEU A 167 -15.36 3.39 6.37
N ARG A 168 -15.44 4.70 6.62
CA ARG A 168 -15.44 5.24 8.00
C ARG A 168 -16.64 4.77 8.81
N THR A 169 -17.83 4.79 8.20
CA THR A 169 -19.07 4.33 8.85
C THR A 169 -18.97 2.84 9.18
N PHE A 170 -18.50 2.03 8.23
CA PHE A 170 -18.28 0.60 8.44
C PHE A 170 -17.32 0.32 9.61
N VAL A 171 -16.16 0.99 9.62
CA VAL A 171 -15.15 0.84 10.68
C VAL A 171 -15.70 1.24 12.05
N LYS A 172 -16.50 2.32 12.11
CA LYS A 172 -17.14 2.77 13.35
C LYS A 172 -18.11 1.72 13.89
N GLN A 173 -19.02 1.22 13.05
CA GLN A 173 -20.01 0.20 13.44
C GLN A 173 -19.35 -1.08 13.98
N TYR A 174 -18.24 -1.50 13.38
CA TYR A 174 -17.49 -2.68 13.85
C TYR A 174 -16.79 -2.42 15.19
N LYS A 175 -16.21 -1.24 15.40
CA LYS A 175 -15.60 -0.87 16.68
C LYS A 175 -16.61 -0.86 17.83
N ASP A 176 -17.77 -0.27 17.58
CA ASP A 176 -18.85 -0.18 18.57
C ASP A 176 -19.33 -1.59 18.97
N LYS A 177 -19.57 -2.48 17.98
CA LYS A 177 -19.94 -3.89 18.23
C LYS A 177 -18.88 -4.68 19.00
N SER A 178 -17.58 -4.48 18.68
CA SER A 178 -16.51 -5.20 19.38
C SER A 178 -16.38 -4.78 20.84
N ASN A 179 -16.67 -3.52 21.16
CA ASN A 179 -16.61 -3.02 22.54
C ASN A 179 -17.83 -3.48 23.36
N SER A 180 -19.02 -3.61 22.75
CA SER A 180 -20.21 -4.15 23.42
C SER A 180 -20.02 -5.61 23.88
N ASN A 181 -19.35 -6.43 23.06
CA ASN A 181 -19.12 -7.85 23.38
C ASN A 181 -18.05 -8.08 24.47
N GLN A 182 -17.24 -7.07 24.81
CA GLN A 182 -16.24 -7.17 25.87
C GLN A 182 -16.78 -6.81 27.26
N GLN A 183 -17.97 -6.19 27.36
CA GLN A 183 -18.60 -5.83 28.65
C GLN A 183 -19.57 -6.90 29.19
N GLN A 184 -19.69 -8.05 28.51
CA GLN A 184 -20.55 -9.17 28.93
C GLN A 184 -19.77 -10.46 29.26
N LYS A 185 -18.47 -10.37 29.51
CA LYS A 185 -17.65 -11.50 30.00
C LYS A 185 -17.07 -11.20 31.37
#